data_AF-A0A4Q3WTA8-F1
#
_entry.id   AF-A0A4Q3WTA8-F1
#
_cell.length_a   1.000
_cell.length_b   1.000
_cell.length_c   1.000
_cell.angle_alpha   90.00
_cell.angle_beta   90.00
_cell.angle_gamma   90.00
#
_symmetry.space_group_name_H-M   'P 1'
#
loop_
_entity.id
_entity.type
_entity.pdbx_description
1 polymer ?
#
loop_
_entity_poly.entity_id
_entity_poly.type
_entity_poly.pdbx_seq_one_letter_code
_entity_poly.pdbx_strand_id
1 'polypeptide(L)' 'MQDFFNDGLLIGDPLVYAITQKELGRQQKGIELIASENYVSKAVMEAQGNVMTNKYAEGYPGKR' A
#
# COMPACT_ATOMS: atom_id res chain seq x y z
N MET A 1 17.90 0.63 15.48
CA MET A 1 16.69 -0.24 15.52
C MET A 1 15.41 0.58 15.52
N GLN A 2 15.39 1.76 16.14
CA GLN A 2 14.27 2.70 16.00
C GLN A 2 14.02 3.08 14.52
N ASP A 3 15.08 3.23 13.74
CA ASP A 3 15.01 3.66 12.33
C ASP A 3 14.25 2.63 11.46
N PHE A 4 14.47 1.33 11.70
CA PHE A 4 13.80 0.25 10.96
C PHE A 4 12.26 0.31 10.99
N PHE A 5 11.67 0.72 12.12
CA PHE A 5 10.21 0.76 12.27
C PHE A 5 9.58 2.11 11.90
N ASN A 6 10.38 3.17 11.78
CA ASN A 6 9.88 4.54 11.59
C ASN A 6 10.20 5.11 10.20
N ASP A 7 11.20 4.56 9.51
CA ASP A 7 11.57 5.00 8.18
C ASP A 7 10.46 4.69 7.18
N GLY A 8 10.00 5.72 6.48
CA GLY A 8 9.10 5.55 5.34
C GLY A 8 9.83 4.93 4.15
N LEU A 9 9.05 4.44 3.17
CA LEU A 9 9.57 3.74 1.99
C LEU A 9 10.68 4.51 1.26
N LEU A 10 10.60 5.85 1.18
CA LEU A 10 11.64 6.65 0.55
C LEU A 10 13.02 6.49 1.21
N ILE A 11 13.08 6.37 2.54
CA ILE A 11 14.34 6.23 3.28
C ILE A 11 14.76 4.75 3.31
N GLY A 12 13.81 3.86 3.62
CA GLY A 12 14.07 2.42 3.74
C GLY A 12 14.42 1.73 2.41
N ASP A 13 13.79 2.15 1.30
CA ASP A 13 14.09 1.67 -0.05
C ASP A 13 13.79 2.75 -1.12
N PRO A 14 14.77 3.64 -1.39
CA PRO A 14 14.62 4.71 -2.37
C PRO A 14 14.34 4.21 -3.80
N LEU A 15 14.81 3.00 -4.14
CA LEU A 15 14.65 2.42 -5.47
C LEU A 15 13.20 2.00 -5.69
N VAL A 16 12.61 1.29 -4.73
CA VAL A 16 11.19 0.91 -4.79
C VAL A 16 10.30 2.15 -4.77
N TYR A 17 10.61 3.14 -3.92
CA TYR A 17 9.89 4.42 -3.94
C TYR A 17 9.93 5.09 -5.31
N ALA A 18 11.09 5.15 -5.97
CA ALA A 18 11.20 5.74 -7.30
C ALA A 18 10.34 4.99 -8.35
N ILE A 19 10.17 3.68 -8.22
CA ILE A 19 9.31 2.88 -9.10
C ILE A 19 7.84 3.21 -8.88
N THR A 20 7.37 3.33 -7.63
CA THR A 20 5.97 3.69 -7.35
C THR A 20 5.63 5.08 -7.89
N GLN A 21 6.56 6.05 -7.79
CA GLN A 21 6.37 7.39 -8.35
C GLN A 21 6.30 7.38 -9.89
N LYS A 22 7.08 6.52 -10.56
CA LYS A 22 6.99 6.35 -12.02
C LYS A 22 5.65 5.77 -12.43
N GLU A 23 5.15 4.77 -11.71
CA GLU A 23 3.84 4.15 -11.98
C GLU A 23 2.68 5.13 -11.74
N LEU A 24 2.74 5.92 -10.65
CA LEU A 24 1.78 6.99 -10.42
C LEU A 24 1.75 7.97 -11.61
N GLY A 25 2.93 8.37 -12.10
CA GLY A 25 3.05 9.22 -13.28
C GLY A 25 2.52 8.58 -14.56
N ARG A 26 2.60 7.25 -14.71
CA ARG A 26 2.01 6.51 -15.83
C ARG A 26 0.48 6.57 -15.76
N GLN A 27 -0.09 6.22 -14.61
CA GLN A 27 -1.54 6.21 -14.37
C GLN A 27 -2.17 7.60 -14.57
N GLN A 28 -1.50 8.67 -14.15
CA GLN A 28 -1.99 10.04 -14.29
C GLN A 28 -2.00 10.57 -15.73
N LYS A 29 -1.17 10.00 -16.61
CA LYS A 29 -1.02 10.43 -18.02
C LYS A 29 -1.82 9.56 -18.98
N GLY A 30 -2.14 8.33 -18.59
CA GLY A 30 -2.91 7.38 -19.39
C GLY A 30 -4.41 7.64 -19.31
N ILE A 31 -5.13 7.22 -20.36
CA ILE A 31 -6.57 6.98 -20.28
C ILE A 31 -6.73 5.48 -20.13
N GLU A 32 -7.12 5.03 -18.93
CA GLU A 32 -7.29 3.60 -18.66
C GLU A 32 -8.67 3.13 -19.12
N LEU A 33 -8.68 2.21 -20.09
CA LEU A 33 -9.90 1.70 -20.75
C LEU A 33 -10.16 0.21 -20.45
N ILE A 34 -9.35 -0.39 -19.58
CA ILE A 34 -9.53 -1.77 -19.16
C ILE A 34 -10.71 -1.81 -18.18
N ALA A 35 -11.81 -2.44 -18.57
CA ALA A 35 -13.07 -2.41 -17.82
C ALA A 35 -12.98 -2.98 -16.39
N SER A 36 -12.00 -3.85 -16.13
CA SER A 36 -11.76 -4.45 -14.81
C SER A 36 -10.80 -3.65 -13.91
N GLU A 37 -10.13 -2.63 -14.44
CA GLU A 37 -9.21 -1.80 -13.66
C GLU A 37 -9.94 -0.61 -13.03
N ASN A 38 -9.42 -0.13 -11.90
CA ASN A 38 -10.00 1.01 -11.18
C ASN A 38 -8.96 1.64 -10.24
N TYR A 39 -9.28 2.81 -9.71
CA TYR A 39 -8.50 3.49 -8.68
C TYR A 39 -9.20 3.36 -7.33
N VAL A 40 -8.44 2.94 -6.32
CA VAL A 40 -8.93 2.90 -4.94
C VAL A 40 -8.83 4.27 -4.28
N SER A 41 -9.69 4.53 -3.30
CA SER A 41 -9.61 5.76 -2.52
C SER A 41 -8.37 5.79 -1.62
N LYS A 42 -7.93 6.99 -1.22
CA LYS A 42 -6.82 7.16 -0.27
C LYS A 42 -7.06 6.43 1.05
N ALA A 43 -8.29 6.45 1.56
CA ALA A 43 -8.66 5.76 2.80
C ALA A 43 -8.45 4.23 2.71
N VAL A 44 -8.71 3.62 1.55
CA VAL A 44 -8.47 2.19 1.33
C VAL A 44 -6.96 1.90 1.30
N MET A 45 -6.16 2.75 0.64
CA MET A 45 -4.69 2.60 0.64
C MET A 45 -4.09 2.73 2.05
N GLU A 46 -4.58 3.68 2.86
CA GLU A 46 -4.15 3.85 4.25
C GLU A 46 -4.50 2.63 5.11
N ALA A 47 -5.69 2.06 4.93
CA ALA A 47 -6.11 0.85 5.66
C ALA A 47 -5.25 -0.37 5.30
N GLN A 48 -4.85 -0.53 4.03
CA GLN A 48 -4.03 -1.64 3.55
C GLN A 48 -2.66 -1.71 4.24
N GLY A 49 -2.08 -0.54 4.58
CA GLY A 49 -0.73 -0.43 5.15
C GLY A 49 -0.68 -0.23 6.67
N ASN A 50 -1.75 -0.53 7.40
CA ASN A 50 -1.83 -0.26 8.84
C ASN A 50 -1.38 -1.45 9.72
N VAL A 51 -1.44 -1.24 11.04
CA VAL A 51 -1.00 -2.20 12.08
C VAL A 51 -1.74 -3.54 12.07
N MET A 52 -2.88 -3.65 11.37
CA MET A 52 -3.66 -4.89 11.31
C MET A 52 -2.89 -6.05 10.67
N THR A 53 -1.92 -5.74 9.80
CA THR A 53 -1.05 -6.72 9.13
C THR A 53 -0.17 -7.51 10.10
N ASN A 54 0.08 -6.99 11.30
CA ASN A 54 0.88 -7.66 12.32
C ASN A 54 0.11 -8.76 13.08
N LYS A 55 -1.22 -8.81 12.93
CA LYS A 55 -2.07 -9.67 13.75
C LYS A 55 -2.32 -11.01 13.07
N TYR A 56 -1.93 -12.08 13.76
CA TYR A 56 -2.45 -13.43 13.48
C TYR A 56 -3.84 -13.60 14.12
N ALA A 57 -4.84 -13.96 13.31
CA ALA A 57 -6.24 -14.07 13.74
C ALA A 57 -6.95 -15.26 13.06
N GLU A 58 -6.77 -16.46 13.61
CA GLU A 58 -7.51 -17.66 13.19
C GLU A 58 -8.94 -17.68 13.74
N GLY A 59 -9.80 -18.47 13.09
CA GLY A 59 -11.18 -18.66 13.48
C GLY A 59 -12.11 -17.55 12.99
N TYR A 60 -13.24 -17.37 13.67
CA TYR A 60 -14.20 -16.32 13.36
C TYR A 60 -14.34 -15.38 14.57
N PRO A 61 -14.78 -14.12 14.37
CA PRO A 61 -15.12 -13.25 15.49
C PRO A 61 -16.05 -13.96 16.50
N GLY A 62 -15.63 -14.04 17.75
CA GLY A 62 -16.40 -14.70 18.83
C GLY A 62 -16.40 -16.23 18.81
N LYS A 63 -15.69 -16.88 17.88
CA LYS A 63 -15.51 -18.34 17.84
C LYS A 63 -14.02 -18.66 17.89
N ARG A 64 -13.62 -19.33 18.97
CA ARG A 64 -12.28 -19.93 19.06
C ARG A 64 -12.28 -21.26 18.31
#